data_AF-A0A429GXP4-F1
#
_entry.id   AF-A0A429GXP4-F1
#
_cell.length_a   1.000
_cell.length_b   1.000
_cell.length_c   1.000
_cell.angle_alpha   90.00
_cell.angle_beta   90.00
_cell.angle_gamma   90.00
#
_symmetry.space_group_name_H-M   'P 1'
#
loop_
_entity.id
_entity.type
_entity.pdbx_description
1 polymer ?
#
loop_
_entity_poly.entity_id
_entity_poly.type
_entity_poly.pdbx_seq_one_letter_code
_entity_poly.pdbx_strand_id
1 'polypeptide(L)' 'IYLGAFTALLPYVLYSKGLKTIEASRASIISTLEPLFATLLGFLILGQMISMKGIVGGIIIVLAAVLSMRK' A
#
# COMPACT_ATOMS: atom_id res chain seq x y z
N ILE A 1 -16.34 9.48 -13.26
CA ILE A 1 -16.19 8.20 -14.02
C ILE A 1 -14.72 7.83 -14.18
N TYR A 2 -13.88 8.66 -14.82
CA TYR A 2 -12.44 8.36 -15.00
C TYR A 2 -11.67 8.10 -13.70
N LEU A 3 -11.84 8.93 -12.67
CA LEU A 3 -11.19 8.70 -11.37
C LEU A 3 -11.57 7.32 -10.78
N GLY A 4 -12.87 7.04 -10.62
CA GLY A 4 -13.33 5.77 -10.04
C GLY A 4 -12.93 4.53 -10.85
N ALA A 5 -12.86 4.64 -12.18
CA ALA A 5 -12.37 3.57 -13.04
C ALA A 5 -10.89 3.24 -12.73
N PHE A 6 -10.04 4.27 -12.62
CA PHE A 6 -8.59 4.10 -12.43
C PHE A 6 -8.15 3.93 -10.97
N THR A 7 -8.84 4.53 -10.00
CA THR A 7 -8.44 4.49 -8.58
C THR A 7 -9.15 3.41 -7.77
N ALA A 8 -10.22 2.81 -8.30
CA ALA A 8 -10.96 1.76 -7.59
C ALA A 8 -11.14 0.50 -8.43
N LEU A 9 -11.73 0.62 -9.62
CA LEU A 9 -12.07 -0.53 -10.47
C LEU A 9 -10.83 -1.29 -10.95
N LEU A 10 -9.83 -0.57 -11.47
CA LEU A 10 -8.59 -1.16 -11.95
C LEU A 10 -7.77 -1.82 -10.82
N PRO A 11 -7.49 -1.17 -9.67
CA PRO A 11 -6.82 -1.79 -8.53
C PRO A 11 -7.57 -3.02 -8.01
N TYR A 12 -8.90 -2.95 -7.92
CA TYR A 12 -9.72 -4.06 -7.44
C TYR A 12 -9.61 -5.29 -8.36
N VAL A 13 -9.71 -5.10 -9.69
CA VAL A 13 -9.54 -6.20 -10.65
C VAL A 13 -8.14 -6.80 -10.57
N LEU A 14 -7.10 -5.97 -10.42
CA LEU A 14 -5.72 -6.44 -10.24
C LEU A 14 -5.54 -7.20 -8.92
N TYR A 15 -6.11 -6.71 -7.83
CA TYR A 15 -6.09 -7.37 -6.53
C TYR A 15 -6.79 -8.74 -6.58
N SER A 16 -7.99 -8.80 -7.16
CA SER A 16 -8.73 -10.07 -7.33
C SER A 16 -8.00 -11.05 -8.26
N LYS A 17 -7.27 -10.56 -9.28
CA LYS A 17 -6.38 -11.41 -10.09
C LYS A 17 -5.18 -11.90 -9.28
N GLY A 18 -4.54 -11.03 -8.51
CA GLY A 18 -3.41 -11.37 -7.64
C GLY A 18 -3.77 -12.44 -6.61
N LEU A 19 -4.97 -12.36 -6.02
CA LEU A 19 -5.45 -13.37 -5.07
C LEU A 19 -5.57 -14.79 -5.65
N LYS A 20 -5.62 -14.93 -6.99
CA LYS A 20 -5.62 -16.24 -7.67
C LYS A 20 -4.22 -16.82 -7.82
N THR A 21 -3.17 -15.99 -7.72
CA THR A 21 -1.77 -16.38 -7.89
C THR A 21 -0.95 -16.33 -6.60
N ILE A 22 -1.35 -15.51 -5.62
CA ILE A 22 -0.71 -15.42 -4.30
C ILE A 22 -1.74 -15.67 -3.19
N GLU A 23 -1.30 -16.29 -2.09
CA GLU A 23 -2.14 -16.49 -0.91
C GLU A 23 -2.67 -15.17 -0.35
N ALA A 24 -3.90 -15.19 0.17
CA ALA A 24 -4.56 -14.02 0.74
C ALA A 24 -3.74 -13.33 1.85
N SER A 25 -2.95 -14.09 2.62
CA SER A 25 -2.03 -13.55 3.61
C SER A 25 -0.98 -12.63 2.98
N ARG A 26 -0.35 -13.06 1.88
CA ARG A 26 0.64 -12.24 1.15
C ARG A 26 0.00 -11.01 0.52
N ALA A 27 -1.21 -11.15 -0.02
CA ALA A 27 -1.94 -10.02 -0.60
C ALA A 27 -2.31 -8.97 0.47
N SER A 28 -2.72 -9.39 1.67
CA SER A 28 -3.01 -8.51 2.81
C SER A 28 -1.78 -7.71 3.26
N ILE A 29 -0.61 -8.36 3.27
CA ILE A 29 0.66 -7.69 3.58
C ILE A 29 0.96 -6.61 2.53
N ILE A 30 0.78 -6.89 1.24
CA ILE A 30 0.97 -5.90 0.17
C ILE A 30 0.02 -4.71 0.34
N SER A 31 -1.25 -4.95 0.66
CA SER A 31 -2.22 -3.88 0.96
C SER A 31 -1.81 -3.03 2.17
N THR A 32 -1.15 -3.63 3.16
CA THR A 32 -0.62 -2.90 4.32
C THR A 32 0.53 -1.98 3.94
N LEU A 33 1.26 -2.29 2.86
CA LEU A 33 2.34 -1.44 2.33
C LEU A 33 1.83 -0.32 1.41
N GLU A 34 0.58 -0.37 0.96
CA GLU A 34 -0.03 0.65 0.10
C GLU A 34 0.14 2.09 0.62
N PRO A 35 -0.06 2.40 1.92
CA PRO A 35 0.12 3.75 2.44
C PRO A 35 1.58 4.22 2.41
N LEU A 36 2.54 3.29 2.49
CA LEU A 36 3.97 3.59 2.37
C LEU A 36 4.30 4.02 0.94
N PHE A 37 3.81 3.27 -0.06
CA PHE A 37 3.96 3.63 -1.47
C PHE A 37 3.24 4.93 -1.80
N ALA A 38 2.02 5.14 -1.28
CA ALA A 38 1.29 6.39 -1.46
C ALA A 38 2.08 7.59 -0.89
N THR A 39 2.69 7.44 0.29
CA THR A 39 3.53 8.48 0.89
C THR A 39 4.80 8.72 0.08
N LEU A 40 5.46 7.66 -0.38
CA LEU A 40 6.69 7.75 -1.18
C LEU A 40 6.43 8.42 -2.54
N LEU A 41 5.35 8.02 -3.23
CA LEU A 41 4.94 8.63 -4.48
C LEU A 41 4.46 10.07 -4.26
N GLY A 42 3.80 10.36 -3.14
CA GLY A 42 3.46 11.73 -2.74
C GLY A 42 4.69 12.62 -2.56
N PHE A 43 5.75 12.10 -1.94
CA PHE A 43 7.04 12.79 -1.83
C PHE A 43 7.72 12.97 -3.20
N LEU A 44 7.80 11.91 -4.01
CA LEU A 44 8.52 11.92 -5.29
C LEU A 44 7.82 12.71 -6.39
N ILE A 45 6.50 12.55 -6.53
CA ILE A 45 5.71 13.15 -7.63
C ILE A 45 5.20 14.54 -7.24
N LEU A 46 4.71 14.70 -6.00
CA LEU A 46 4.14 15.97 -5.55
C LEU A 46 5.13 16.83 -4.75
N GLY A 47 6.34 16.33 -4.44
CA GLY A 47 7.34 17.08 -3.68
C GLY A 47 6.95 17.31 -2.20
N GLN A 48 6.00 16.53 -1.67
CA GLN A 48 5.48 16.75 -0.32
C GLN A 48 6.54 16.42 0.74
N MET A 49 6.96 17.40 1.55
CA MET A 49 7.88 17.15 2.65
C MET A 49 7.31 16.12 3.64
N ILE A 50 8.01 15.00 3.82
CA ILE A 50 7.63 13.99 4.79
C ILE A 50 7.88 14.56 6.19
N SER A 51 6.79 14.86 6.89
CA SER A 51 6.88 15.31 8.27
C SER A 51 7.41 14.20 9.19
N MET A 52 7.95 14.58 10.35
CA MET A 52 8.48 13.61 11.31
C MET A 52 7.42 12.60 11.79
N LYS A 53 6.14 13.00 11.81
CA LYS A 53 5.00 12.10 12.04
C LYS A 53 4.81 11.07 10.91
N GLY A 54 5.04 11.48 9.66
CA GLY A 54 4.99 10.61 8.49
C GLY A 54 6.09 9.54 8.52
N ILE A 55 7.29 9.89 8.97
CA ILE A 55 8.40 8.93 9.15
C ILE A 55 8.03 7.88 10.22
N VAL A 56 7.55 8.33 11.38
CA VAL A 56 7.11 7.43 12.46
C VAL A 56 5.97 6.51 11.98
N GLY A 57 4.99 7.06 11.27
CA GLY A 57 3.91 6.27 10.67
C GLY A 57 4.41 5.22 9.67
N GLY A 58 5.35 5.58 8.80
CA GLY A 58 5.99 4.66 7.86
C GLY A 58 6.71 3.52 8.55
N ILE A 59 7.46 3.79 9.62
CA ILE A 59 8.14 2.77 10.42
C ILE A 59 7.12 1.80 11.05
N ILE A 60 6.03 2.33 11.62
CA ILE A 60 4.97 1.50 12.23
C ILE A 60 4.34 0.56 11.20
N ILE A 61 4.06 1.06 9.99
CA ILE A 61 3.48 0.25 8.91
C ILE A 61 4.42 -0.89 8.51
N VAL A 62 5.71 -0.60 8.33
CA VAL A 62 6.72 -1.61 7.98
C VAL A 62 6.83 -2.67 9.08
N LEU A 63 6.87 -2.26 10.36
CA LEU A 63 6.90 -3.18 11.49
C LEU A 63 5.66 -4.07 11.55
N ALA A 64 4.46 -3.50 11.35
CA ALA A 64 3.21 -4.25 11.32
C ALA A 64 3.19 -5.27 10.18
N ALA A 65 3.66 -4.89 8.99
CA ALA A 65 3.75 -5.78 7.84
C ALA A 65 4.71 -6.97 8.11
N VAL A 66 5.89 -6.71 8.69
CA VAL A 66 6.86 -7.76 9.04
C VAL A 66 6.33 -8.69 10.11
N LEU A 67 5.65 -8.18 11.14
CA LEU A 67 5.02 -8.98 12.18
C LEU A 67 3.90 -9.85 11.61
N SER A 68 3.09 -9.30 10.71
CA SER A 68 2.01 -10.05 10.06
C SER A 68 2.52 -11.17 9.15
N MET A 69 3.74 -11.07 8.63
CA MET A 69 4.36 -12.10 7.78
C MET A 69 4.99 -13.25 8.57
N ARG A 70 5.21 -13.08 9.88
CA ARG A 70 5.81 -14.10 10.77
C ARG A 70 4.78 -14.99 11.47
N LYS A 71 3.49 -14.77 11.24
CA LYS A 71 2.39 -15.55 11.81
C LYS A 71 1.74 -16.41 10.73
#